data_AF-A0A099WBC6-F1
#
_entry.id   AF-A0A099WBC6-F1
#
_cell.length_a   1.000
_cell.length_b   1.000
_cell.length_c   1.000
_cell.angle_alpha   90.00
_cell.angle_beta   90.00
_cell.angle_gamma   90.00
#
_symmetry.space_group_name_H-M   'P 1'
#
loop_
_entity.id
_entity.type
_entity.pdbx_description
1 polymer ?
#
loop_
_entity_poly.entity_id
_entity_poly.type
_entity_poly.pdbx_seq_one_letter_code
_entity_poly.pdbx_strand_id
1 'polypeptide(L)' 'MRPCIVTLGHRENKRAENALFYGVYQDSSVRQALLIGETGGQISAPVAVVEINRKLLSVNLSRVEFTDTVGDVG' A
#
# COMPACT_ATOMS: atom_id res chain seq x y z
N MET A 1 11.84 -10.50 0.07
CA MET A 1 10.56 -10.12 0.70
C MET A 1 10.82 -9.92 2.18
N ARG A 2 10.23 -8.89 2.79
CA ARG A 2 10.58 -8.46 4.16
C ARG A 2 9.38 -8.63 5.10
N PRO A 3 9.51 -9.27 6.27
CA PRO A 3 8.43 -9.33 7.25
C PRO A 3 7.99 -7.93 7.68
N CYS A 4 6.68 -7.71 7.77
CA CYS A 4 6.09 -6.45 8.19
C CYS A 4 4.77 -6.67 8.92
N ILE A 5 4.32 -5.66 9.66
CA ILE A 5 2.98 -5.58 10.22
C ILE A 5 2.21 -4.54 9.42
N VAL A 6 0.98 -4.89 9.03
CA VAL A 6 0.12 -4.00 8.26
C VAL A 6 -1.15 -3.72 9.05
N THR A 7 -1.49 -2.44 9.18
CA THR A 7 -2.75 -2.04 9.81
C THR A 7 -3.87 -1.95 8.77
N LEU A 8 -4.78 -2.92 8.79
CA LEU A 8 -5.98 -2.98 7.95
C LEU A 8 -7.21 -2.40 8.69
N GLY A 9 -8.26 -2.05 7.94
CA GLY A 9 -9.52 -1.54 8.50
C GLY A 9 -9.67 0.00 8.46
N HIS A 10 -10.83 0.48 8.92
CA HIS A 10 -11.20 1.90 8.90
C HIS A 10 -11.75 2.34 10.27
N ARG A 11 -11.30 3.51 10.75
CA ARG A 11 -11.65 4.08 12.06
C ARG A 11 -11.45 3.11 13.24
N GLU A 12 -12.54 2.60 13.80
CA GLU A 12 -12.56 1.82 15.05
C GLU A 12 -12.26 0.32 14.83
N ASN A 13 -12.33 -0.15 13.58
CA ASN A 13 -12.09 -1.55 13.24
C ASN A 13 -10.68 -1.79 12.66
N LYS A 14 -9.67 -1.10 13.22
CA LYS A 14 -8.27 -1.33 12.81
C LYS A 14 -7.78 -2.67 13.33
N ARG A 15 -7.12 -3.45 12.48
CA ARG A 15 -6.48 -4.73 12.82
C ARG A 15 -5.07 -4.75 12.28
N ALA A 16 -4.11 -5.08 13.15
CA ALA A 16 -2.73 -5.32 12.75
C ALA A 16 -2.60 -6.78 12.32
N GLU A 17 -2.07 -7.02 11.12
CA GLU A 17 -1.84 -8.36 10.59
C GLU A 17 -0.37 -8.52 10.18
N ASN A 18 0.19 -9.70 10.45
CA ASN A 18 1.50 -10.06 9.95
C ASN A 18 1.43 -10.25 8.44
N ALA A 19 2.36 -9.63 7.73
CA ALA A 19 2.39 -9.64 6.28
C ALA A 19 3.83 -9.76 5.75
N LEU A 20 3.94 -10.13 4.48
CA LEU A 20 5.21 -10.14 3.77
C LEU A 20 5.25 -8.97 2.79
N PHE A 21 6.17 -8.04 2.98
CA PHE A 21 6.34 -6.88 2.10
C PHE A 21 7.13 -7.28 0.84
N TYR A 22 6.54 -6.98 -0.33
CA TYR A 22 7.13 -7.23 -1.63
C TYR A 22 7.86 -6.01 -2.19
N GLY A 23 7.25 -4.83 -2.06
CA GLY A 23 7.81 -3.61 -2.61
C GLY A 23 6.81 -2.47 -2.68
N VAL A 24 7.30 -1.32 -3.14
CA VAL A 24 6.49 -0.16 -3.47
C VAL A 24 6.26 -0.14 -4.97
N TYR A 25 5.01 0.01 -5.36
CA TYR A 25 4.56 0.06 -6.74
C TYR A 25 3.75 1.34 -6.96
N GLN A 26 3.40 1.62 -8.21
CA GLN A 26 2.54 2.73 -8.57
C GLN A 26 1.18 2.18 -9.01
N ASP A 27 0.12 2.61 -8.34
CA ASP A 27 -1.24 2.45 -8.84
C ASP A 27 -1.56 3.65 -9.73
N SER A 28 -1.94 3.41 -10.98
CA SER A 28 -2.21 4.45 -11.97
C SER A 28 -3.54 4.21 -12.66
N SER A 29 -4.40 5.22 -12.62
CA SER A 29 -5.68 5.22 -13.31
C SER A 29 -5.70 6.34 -14.35
N VAL A 30 -5.99 5.97 -15.59
CA VAL A 30 -6.11 6.90 -16.71
C VAL A 30 -7.56 7.36 -16.82
N ARG A 31 -7.76 8.68 -16.85
CA ARG A 31 -9.05 9.31 -17.14
C ARG A 31 -9.03 9.82 -18.57
N GLN A 32 -9.85 9.22 -19.41
CA GLN A 32 -10.06 9.68 -20.77
C GLN A 32 -11.06 10.84 -20.79
N ALA A 33 -10.79 11.85 -21.62
CA ALA A 33 -11.78 12.87 -21.95
C ALA A 33 -12.83 12.25 -22.86
N LEU A 34 -14.11 12.41 -22.53
CA LEU A 34 -15.22 11.85 -23.30
C LEU A 34 -15.86 12.90 -24.21
N LEU A 35 -15.79 14.17 -23.84
CA LEU A 35 -16.43 15.28 -24.54
C LEU A 35 -15.41 16.32 -25.02
N ILE A 36 -15.77 17.06 -26.08
CA ILE A 36 -15.00 18.19 -26.60
C ILE A 36 -14.90 19.27 -25.51
N GLY A 37 -13.68 19.63 -25.12
CA GLY A 37 -13.39 20.60 -24.06
C GLY A 37 -12.98 19.97 -22.72
N GLU A 38 -13.10 18.64 -22.56
CA GLU A 38 -12.55 17.94 -21.39
C GLU A 38 -11.05 17.66 -21.56
N THR A 39 -10.29 17.76 -20.46
CA THR A 39 -8.88 17.38 -20.42
C THR A 39 -8.76 15.98 -19.81
N GLY A 40 -8.22 15.04 -20.58
CA GLY A 40 -7.82 13.73 -20.06
C GLY A 40 -6.63 13.87 -19.12
N GLY A 41 -6.43 12.89 -18.25
CA GLY A 41 -5.31 12.92 -17.30
C GLY A 41 -5.02 11.56 -16.69
N GLN A 42 -3.98 11.51 -15.88
CA GLN A 42 -3.60 10.32 -15.13
C GLN A 42 -3.49 10.68 -13.66
N ILE A 43 -4.10 9.86 -12.81
CA ILE A 43 -3.88 9.90 -11.37
C ILE A 43 -2.97 8.74 -11.03
N SER A 44 -1.83 9.03 -10.40
CA SER A 44 -0.87 8.03 -9.94
C SER A 44 -0.59 8.21 -8.46
N ALA A 45 -0.67 7.12 -7.69
CA ALA A 45 -0.36 7.10 -6.28
C ALA A 45 0.58 5.93 -5.94
N PRO A 46 1.57 6.13 -5.06
CA PRO A 46 2.43 5.04 -4.61
C PRO A 46 1.66 4.13 -3.65
N VAL A 47 1.79 2.81 -3.84
CA VAL A 47 1.16 1.77 -3.03
C VAL A 47 2.19 0.73 -2.61
N ALA A 48 2.07 0.23 -1.38
CA ALA A 48 2.84 -0.91 -0.91
C ALA A 48 2.10 -2.20 -1.28
N VAL A 49 2.80 -3.17 -1.85
CA VAL A 49 2.25 -4.51 -2.11
C VAL A 49 2.74 -5.45 -1.02
N VAL A 50 1.79 -6.08 -0.34
CA VAL A 50 2.01 -6.99 0.78
C VAL A 50 1.26 -8.29 0.56
N GLU A 51 1.79 -9.40 1.08
CA GLU A 51 1.10 -10.69 1.11
C GLU A 51 0.57 -10.98 2.50
N ILE A 52 -0.73 -11.23 2.58
CA ILE A 52 -1.44 -11.62 3.80
C ILE A 52 -2.26 -12.86 3.47
N ASN A 53 -2.11 -13.94 4.25
CA ASN A 53 -2.85 -15.18 4.03
C ASN A 53 -2.79 -15.70 2.57
N ARG A 54 -1.60 -15.65 1.95
CA ARG A 54 -1.34 -16.04 0.54
C ARG A 54 -2.08 -15.19 -0.51
N LYS A 55 -2.56 -14.00 -0.14
CA LYS A 55 -3.17 -13.05 -1.06
C LYS A 55 -2.35 -11.77 -1.11
N LEU A 56 -2.06 -11.30 -2.32
CA LEU A 56 -1.43 -10.01 -2.55
C LEU A 56 -2.47 -8.90 -2.41
N LEU A 57 -2.12 -7.88 -1.63
CA LEU A 57 -2.95 -6.71 -1.36
C LEU A 57 -2.13 -5.45 -1.55
N SER A 58 -2.76 -4.43 -2.14
CA SER A 58 -2.22 -3.08 -2.24
C SER A 58 -2.70 -2.25 -1.06
N VAL A 59 -1.76 -1.69 -0.28
CA VAL A 59 -2.05 -0.87 0.90
C VAL A 59 -1.31 0.45 0.83
N ASN A 60 -1.80 1.44 1.58
CA ASN A 60 -1.11 2.71 1.71
C ASN A 60 0.22 2.50 2.46
N LEU A 61 1.30 3.13 1.97
CA LEU A 61 2.64 3.07 2.57
C LEU A 61 2.66 3.40 4.07
N SER A 62 1.85 4.37 4.50
CA SER A 62 1.76 4.79 5.92
C SER A 62 1.21 3.72 6.87
N ARG A 63 0.72 2.60 6.34
CA ARG A 63 0.12 1.50 7.12
C ARG A 63 1.05 0.29 7.27
N VAL A 64 2.27 0.37 6.75
CA VAL A 64 3.26 -0.71 6.80
C VAL A 64 4.34 -0.36 7.83
N GLU A 65 4.50 -1.24 8.81
CA GLU A 65 5.56 -1.15 9.82
C GLU A 65 6.50 -2.35 9.68
N PHE A 66 7.80 -2.11 9.67
CA PHE A 66 8.80 -3.17 9.53
C PHE A 66 9.24 -3.68 10.90
N THR A 67 9.28 -4.99 11.08
CA THR A 67 9.56 -5.62 12.38
C THR A 67 11.05 -5.83 12.67
N ASP A 68 11.90 -5.64 11.66
CA ASP A 68 13.36 -5.83 11.72
C ASP A 68 14.13 -4.54 12.05
N THR A 69 13.44 -3.43 12.30
CA THR A 69 14.07 -2.23 12.88
C THR A 69 14.14 -2.36 14.41
N VAL A 70 14.85 -3.37 14.90
CA VAL A 70 15.45 -3.31 16.24
C VAL A 70 16.82 -2.70 16.04
N GLY A 71 16.87 -1.37 16.10
CA GLY A 71 18.12 -0.68 16.33
C GLY A 71 18.66 -1.14 17.68
N ASP A 72 19.72 -1.92 17.61
CA ASP A 72 20.66 -2.18 18.68
C ASP A 72 21.08 -0.82 19.30
N VAL A 73 20.43 -0.43 20.40
CA VAL A 73 20.90 0.70 21.22
C VAL A 73 21.90 0.11 22.19
N GLY A 74 23.13 -0.06 21.71
CA GLY A 74 24.32 -0.23 22.55
C GLY A 74 24.77 1.09 23.17
#